data_AF-A0A2K3KAP2-F1
#
_entry.id   AF-A0A2K3KAP2-F1
#
_cell.length_a   1.000
_cell.length_b   1.000
_cell.length_c   1.000
_cell.angle_alpha   90.00
_cell.angle_beta   90.00
_cell.angle_gamma   90.00
#
_symmetry.space_group_name_H-M   'P 1'
#
loop_
_entity.id
_entity.type
_entity.pdbx_description
1 polymer ?
#
loop_
_entity_poly.entity_id
_entity_poly.type
_entity_poly.pdbx_seq_one_letter_code
_entity_poly.pdbx_strand_id
1 'polypeptide(L)'
;MTDLGKMKYFLGVEVIQSKKGIFINQHKYAVEILKRFGMENCNEVCSHIVPGYKLIKDENGSAADAREYKQMVGSLMYLLATRPDLAYSVCLVA
;
A
#
# COMPACT_ATOMS: atom_id res chain seq x y z
N MET A 1 34.33 -2.49 -13.75
CA MET A 1 32.96 -2.43 -13.21
C MET A 1 33.10 -2.26 -11.71
N THR A 2 32.68 -1.12 -11.17
CA THR A 2 32.91 -0.79 -9.75
C THR A 2 31.80 -1.40 -8.91
N ASP A 3 32.16 -2.15 -7.87
CA ASP A 3 31.21 -2.67 -6.90
C ASP A 3 30.72 -1.52 -6.00
N LEU A 4 29.41 -1.27 -6.01
CA LEU A 4 28.76 -0.25 -5.17
C LEU A 4 28.39 -0.78 -3.77
N GLY A 5 28.78 -2.03 -3.47
CA GLY A 5 28.44 -2.73 -2.25
C GLY A 5 27.02 -3.27 -2.24
N LYS A 6 26.52 -3.56 -1.04
CA LYS A 6 25.19 -4.15 -0.86
C LYS A 6 24.08 -3.17 -1.24
N MET A 7 23.17 -3.61 -2.11
CA MET A 7 21.91 -2.94 -2.42
C MET A 7 21.08 -2.68 -1.16
N LYS A 8 20.74 -1.41 -0.92
CA LYS A 8 19.88 -0.96 0.18
C LYS A 8 18.45 -0.64 -0.26
N TYR A 9 18.27 -0.23 -1.51
CA TYR A 9 16.98 0.11 -2.10
C TYR A 9 16.89 -0.42 -3.52
N PHE A 10 15.72 -0.91 -3.91
CA PHE A 10 15.40 -1.27 -5.27
C PHE A 10 13.99 -0.78 -5.60
N LEU A 11 13.85 0.09 -6.61
CA LEU A 11 12.58 0.71 -6.99
C LEU A 11 11.84 1.43 -5.82
N GLY A 12 12.55 1.88 -4.79
CA GLY A 12 11.91 2.49 -3.60
C GLY A 12 11.44 1.48 -2.55
N VAL A 13 11.75 0.19 -2.74
CA VAL A 13 11.60 -0.85 -1.73
C VAL A 13 12.90 -1.00 -0.94
N GLU A 14 12.82 -1.10 0.39
CA GLU A 14 13.97 -1.29 1.26
C GLU A 14 14.43 -2.74 1.23
N VAL A 15 15.75 -2.93 1.12
CA VAL A 15 16.38 -4.25 1.03
C VAL A 15 17.42 -4.41 2.13
N ILE A 16 17.21 -5.39 2.99
CA ILE A 16 18.08 -5.72 4.12
C ILE A 16 18.74 -7.07 3.84
N GLN A 17 20.04 -7.05 3.59
CA GLN A 17 20.82 -8.24 3.26
C GLN A 17 21.66 -8.70 4.45
N SER A 18 21.27 -9.84 5.02
CA SER A 18 21.91 -10.44 6.19
C SER A 18 22.46 -11.84 5.86
N LYS A 19 23.23 -12.43 6.79
CA LYS A 19 23.66 -13.84 6.65
C LYS A 19 22.49 -14.84 6.59
N LYS A 20 21.30 -14.44 7.07
CA LYS A 20 20.08 -15.26 7.06
C LYS A 20 19.29 -15.16 5.75
N GLY A 21 19.69 -14.25 4.85
CA GLY A 21 18.98 -14.00 3.58
C GLY A 21 18.66 -12.53 3.37
N ILE A 22 17.79 -12.30 2.37
CA ILE A 22 17.36 -10.98 1.91
C ILE A 22 15.95 -10.73 2.45
N PHE A 23 15.78 -9.63 3.17
CA PHE A 23 14.48 -9.14 3.62
C PHE A 23 14.11 -7.89 2.85
N ILE A 24 12.84 -7.78 2.49
CA ILE A 24 12.30 -6.70 1.68
C ILE A 24 11.18 -6.05 2.50
N ASN A 25 11.17 -4.72 2.60
CA ASN A 25 10.13 -4.00 3.31
C ASN A 25 9.76 -2.68 2.60
N GLN A 26 8.55 -2.18 2.82
CA GLN A 26 8.08 -0.88 2.31
C GLN A 26 7.52 0.00 3.44
N HIS A 27 8.07 -0.10 4.65
CA HIS A 27 7.51 0.60 5.81
C HIS A 27 7.45 2.12 5.61
N LYS A 28 8.54 2.72 5.12
CA LYS A 28 8.60 4.15 4.82
C LYS A 28 7.50 4.56 3.83
N TYR A 29 7.32 3.78 2.76
CA TYR A 29 6.30 4.06 1.75
C TYR A 29 4.88 3.95 2.31
N ALA A 30 4.61 2.97 3.17
CA ALA A 30 3.31 2.84 3.83
C ALA A 30 2.98 4.07 4.70
N VAL A 31 3.95 4.56 5.48
CA VAL A 31 3.78 5.76 6.31
C VAL A 31 3.57 7.01 5.45
N GLU A 32 4.32 7.15 4.35
CA GLU A 32 4.15 8.27 3.42
C GLU A 32 2.77 8.29 2.76
N ILE A 33 2.20 7.12 2.40
CA ILE A 33 0.83 7.02 1.87
C ILE A 33 -0.18 7.48 2.92
N LEU A 34 -0.08 6.96 4.15
CA LEU A 34 -1.01 7.34 5.22
C LEU A 34 -0.97 8.85 5.45
N LYS A 35 0.22 9.45 5.50
CA LYS A 35 0.37 10.90 5.64
C LYS A 35 -0.21 11.67 4.44
N ARG A 36 0.04 11.21 3.21
CA ARG A 36 -0.43 11.84 1.97
C ARG A 36 -1.95 11.96 1.91
N PHE A 37 -2.66 10.96 2.41
CA PHE A 37 -4.13 10.93 2.41
C PHE A 37 -4.74 11.28 3.79
N GLY A 38 -3.95 11.84 4.71
CA GLY A 38 -4.46 12.33 6.01
C GLY A 38 -4.86 11.22 7.00
N MET A 39 -4.32 10.01 6.85
CA MET A 39 -4.65 8.82 7.65
C MET A 39 -3.59 8.46 8.71
N GLU A 40 -2.63 9.34 8.98
CA GLU A 40 -1.52 9.07 9.91
C GLU A 40 -1.96 8.78 11.36
N ASN A 41 -3.11 9.33 11.77
CA ASN A 41 -3.68 9.16 13.12
C ASN A 41 -4.95 8.28 13.12
N CYS A 42 -5.21 7.55 12.04
CA CYS A 42 -6.36 6.63 11.99
C CYS A 42 -6.18 5.47 12.97
N ASN A 43 -7.29 4.99 13.52
CA ASN A 43 -7.28 3.79 14.35
C ASN A 43 -6.85 2.58 13.52
N GLU A 44 -6.01 1.73 14.12
CA GLU A 44 -5.64 0.46 13.51
C GLU A 44 -6.82 -0.50 13.50
N VAL A 45 -6.92 -1.29 12.42
CA VAL A 45 -7.95 -2.31 12.27
C VAL A 45 -7.27 -3.60 11.82
N CYS A 46 -7.64 -4.71 12.45
CA CYS A 46 -7.07 -6.02 12.13
C CYS A 46 -7.56 -6.55 10.76
N SER A 47 -8.76 -6.16 10.35
CA SER A 47 -9.36 -6.55 9.08
C SER A 47 -9.35 -5.40 8.07
N HIS A 48 -8.95 -5.70 6.84
CA HIS A 48 -8.89 -4.72 5.74
C HIS A 48 -10.25 -4.38 5.14
N ILE A 49 -11.23 -5.28 5.30
CA ILE A 49 -12.60 -5.09 4.84
C ILE A 49 -13.55 -5.98 5.64
N VAL A 50 -14.77 -5.50 5.87
CA VAL A 50 -15.82 -6.30 6.52
C VAL A 50 -16.10 -7.54 5.66
N PRO A 51 -16.05 -8.76 6.22
CA PRO A 51 -16.34 -9.98 5.49
C PRO A 51 -17.75 -9.95 4.87
N GLY A 52 -17.86 -10.34 3.59
CA GLY A 52 -19.12 -10.34 2.86
C GLY A 52 -19.63 -8.97 2.43
N TYR A 53 -18.84 -7.91 2.63
CA TYR A 53 -19.20 -6.57 2.16
C TYR A 53 -19.27 -6.54 0.63
N LYS A 54 -20.36 -5.96 0.11
CA LYS A 54 -20.55 -5.74 -1.32
C LYS A 54 -20.51 -4.24 -1.59
N LEU A 55 -19.76 -3.84 -2.61
CA LEU A 55 -19.79 -2.47 -3.11
C LEU A 55 -21.16 -2.21 -3.75
N ILE A 56 -21.83 -1.16 -3.28
CA ILE A 56 -23.11 -0.70 -3.80
C ILE A 56 -22.90 0.76 -4.21
N LYS A 57 -23.52 1.15 -5.33
CA LYS A 57 -23.51 2.53 -5.77
C LYS A 57 -24.36 3.37 -4.84
N ASP A 58 -23.80 4.44 -4.29
CA ASP A 58 -24.58 5.45 -3.59
C ASP A 58 -25.25 6.38 -4.63
N GLU A 59 -26.56 6.30 -4.74
CA GLU A 59 -27.34 7.13 -5.70
C GLU A 59 -27.48 8.58 -5.24
N ASN A 60 -27.36 8.83 -3.93
CA ASN A 60 -27.49 10.16 -3.33
C ASN A 60 -26.14 10.77 -2.93
N GLY A 61 -25.06 10.01 -3.12
CA GLY A 61 -23.70 10.41 -2.74
C GLY A 61 -23.11 11.49 -3.66
N SER A 62 -22.22 12.30 -3.09
CA SER A 62 -21.37 13.20 -3.88
C SER A 62 -20.36 12.40 -4.68
N ALA A 63 -20.15 12.78 -5.94
CA ALA A 63 -19.08 12.19 -6.75
C ALA A 63 -17.71 12.45 -6.12
N ALA A 64 -16.93 11.38 -5.94
CA ALA A 64 -15.54 11.48 -5.52
C ALA A 64 -14.65 12.01 -6.65
N ASP A 65 -13.55 12.68 -6.30
CA ASP A 65 -12.55 13.05 -7.29
C ASP A 65 -11.87 11.79 -7.86
N ALA A 66 -12.08 11.55 -9.15
CA ALA A 66 -11.58 10.34 -9.80
C ALA A 66 -10.05 10.24 -9.82
N ARG A 67 -9.35 11.39 -9.79
CA ARG A 67 -7.88 11.42 -9.83
C ARG A 67 -7.32 11.06 -8.47
N GLU A 68 -7.87 11.60 -7.39
CA GLU A 68 -7.48 11.29 -6.01
C GLU A 68 -7.76 9.83 -5.68
N TYR A 69 -8.94 9.33 -6.05
CA TYR A 69 -9.30 7.91 -5.87
C TYR A 69 -8.30 6.98 -6.55
N LYS A 70 -8.02 7.21 -7.84
CA LYS A 70 -7.05 6.40 -8.61
C LYS A 70 -5.64 6.50 -8.04
N GLN A 71 -5.24 7.65 -7.51
CA GLN A 71 -3.94 7.80 -6.83
C GLN A 71 -3.87 6.96 -5.56
N MET A 72 -4.93 6.91 -4.77
CA MET A 72 -4.99 6.10 -3.55
C MET A 72 -4.91 4.61 -3.87
N VAL A 73 -5.76 4.13 -4.79
CA VAL A 73 -5.75 2.74 -5.25
C VAL A 73 -4.40 2.35 -5.83
N GLY A 74 -3.82 3.16 -6.72
CA GLY A 74 -2.51 2.89 -7.30
C GLY A 74 -1.38 2.84 -6.27
N SER A 75 -1.45 3.66 -5.23
CA SER A 75 -0.48 3.65 -4.13
C SER A 75 -0.60 2.37 -3.30
N LEU A 76 -1.82 1.90 -3.03
CA LEU A 76 -2.06 0.63 -2.34
C LEU A 76 -1.65 -0.58 -3.20
N MET A 77 -1.85 -0.55 -4.51
CA MET A 77 -1.37 -1.59 -5.43
C MET A 77 0.15 -1.77 -5.35
N TYR A 78 0.90 -0.68 -5.19
CA TYR A 78 2.36 -0.76 -5.05
C TYR A 78 2.79 -1.44 -3.74
N LEU A 79 1.98 -1.33 -2.67
CA LEU A 79 2.23 -2.01 -1.39
C LEU A 79 2.00 -3.53 -1.46
N LEU A 80 1.23 -4.03 -2.43
CA LEU A 80 0.92 -5.47 -2.55
C LEU A 80 2.18 -6.33 -2.71
N ALA A 81 3.29 -5.75 -3.19
CA ALA A 81 4.57 -6.43 -3.30
C ALA A 81 5.12 -6.92 -1.95
N THR A 82 4.86 -6.20 -0.86
CA THR A 82 5.29 -6.59 0.51
C THR A 82 4.14 -6.88 1.48
N ARG A 83 2.91 -6.48 1.12
CA ARG A 83 1.67 -6.69 1.89
C ARG A 83 0.61 -7.42 1.04
N PRO A 84 0.83 -8.69 0.67
CA PRO A 84 -0.11 -9.46 -0.15
C PRO A 84 -1.46 -9.68 0.54
N ASP A 85 -1.52 -9.57 1.86
CA ASP A 85 -2.76 -9.63 2.65
C ASP A 85 -3.79 -8.55 2.29
N LEU A 86 -3.35 -7.44 1.71
CA LEU A 86 -4.23 -6.36 1.22
C LEU A 86 -4.86 -6.65 -0.14
N ALA A 87 -4.41 -7.69 -0.85
CA ALA A 87 -4.74 -7.89 -2.26
C ALA A 87 -6.25 -7.95 -2.52
N TYR A 88 -7.01 -8.66 -1.67
CA TYR A 88 -8.45 -8.76 -1.85
C TYR A 88 -9.15 -7.39 -1.78
N SER A 89 -8.90 -6.61 -0.72
CA SER A 89 -9.54 -5.31 -0.53
C SER A 89 -9.16 -4.32 -1.63
N VAL A 90 -7.88 -4.31 -2.05
CA VAL A 90 -7.40 -3.39 -3.09
C VAL A 90 -7.95 -3.77 -4.46
N CYS A 91 -7.98 -5.06 -4.82
CA CYS A 91 -8.53 -5.52 -6.10
C CYS A 91 -10.04 -5.33 -6.20
N LEU A 92 -10.76 -5.34 -5.07
CA LEU A 92 -12.21 -5.09 -5.06
C LEU A 92 -12.55 -3.65 -5.46
N VAL A 93 -11.69 -2.69 -5.12
CA VAL A 93 -11.88 -1.25 -5.37
C VAL A 93 -11.12 -0.74 -6.60
N ALA A 94 -10.35 -1.61 -7.25
CA ALA A 94 -9.50 -1.31 -8.40
C ALA A 94 -10.27 -0.89 -9.66
#